data_AF-A0A815WDB2-F1
#
_entry.id   AF-A0A815WDB2-F1
#
_cell.length_a   1.000
_cell.length_b   1.000
_cell.length_c   1.000
_cell.angle_alpha   90.00
_cell.angle_beta   90.00
_cell.angle_gamma   90.00
#
_symmetry.space_group_name_H-M   'P 1'
#
loop_
_entity.id
_entity.type
_entity.pdbx_description
1 polymer ?
#
loop_
_entity_poly.entity_id
_entity_poly.type
_entity_poly.pdbx_seq_one_letter_code
_entity_poly.pdbx_strand_id
1 'polypeptide(L)'
;MAIDMWSLGCILVEMHTGEPLFSGTNEFDQMMKIVEVLGMPPTHILEQGTKTKRFFDRLPDNTWTPRKSKERRYRTPGTRKLHDILGVDVGGPGGRRVGEPNHSVSDYIKFKELVQQMLEYDPKRRILPFNALQASFFKRTYEESASLNHPSSSSSTTGNILLTNTNNNGTNNVNSLLQQNNSLNANINPTANLNSNGSPNLDP
;
A
#
# COMPACT_ATOMS: atom_id res chain seq x y z
N MET A 1 -2.35 6.22 29.18
CA MET A 1 -1.82 5.28 28.18
C MET A 1 -2.22 5.57 26.73
N ALA A 2 -3.39 6.17 26.44
CA ALA A 2 -3.75 6.46 25.04
C ALA A 2 -2.72 7.35 24.31
N ILE A 3 -2.07 8.28 25.03
CA ILE A 3 -0.99 9.12 24.48
C ILE A 3 0.23 8.26 24.09
N ASP A 4 0.60 7.28 24.91
CA ASP A 4 1.74 6.39 24.64
C ASP A 4 1.50 5.57 23.36
N MET A 5 0.25 5.10 23.15
CA MET A 5 -0.13 4.41 21.91
C MET A 5 -0.02 5.32 20.68
N TRP A 6 -0.32 6.61 20.81
CA TRP A 6 -0.12 7.58 19.72
C TRP A 6 1.37 7.76 19.40
N SER A 7 2.19 7.95 20.44
CA SER A 7 3.64 8.08 20.29
C SER A 7 4.25 6.84 19.66
N LEU A 8 3.80 5.64 20.07
CA LEU A 8 4.23 4.38 19.48
C LEU A 8 3.88 4.29 17.99
N GLY A 9 2.66 4.69 17.59
CA GLY A 9 2.28 4.74 16.18
C GLY A 9 3.21 5.63 15.34
N CYS A 10 3.61 6.78 15.88
CA CYS A 10 4.60 7.65 15.23
C CYS A 10 5.98 6.99 15.11
N ILE A 11 6.48 6.42 16.21
CA ILE A 11 7.80 5.77 16.29
C ILE A 11 7.89 4.59 15.33
N LEU A 12 6.87 3.74 15.26
CA LEU A 12 6.86 2.57 14.37
C LEU A 12 6.98 2.98 12.90
N VAL A 13 6.30 4.05 12.49
CA VAL A 13 6.44 4.56 11.12
C VAL A 13 7.84 5.12 10.89
N GLU A 14 8.35 5.93 11.81
CA GLU A 14 9.68 6.52 11.72
C GLU A 14 10.80 5.46 11.66
N MET A 15 10.69 4.41 12.47
CA MET A 15 11.62 3.27 12.42
C MET A 15 11.66 2.60 11.05
N HIS A 16 10.52 2.54 10.35
CA HIS A 16 10.44 1.88 9.04
C HIS A 16 10.86 2.80 7.88
N THR A 17 10.48 4.08 7.94
CA THR A 17 10.76 5.06 6.87
C THR A 17 12.15 5.68 6.99
N GLY A 18 12.68 5.80 8.21
CA GLY A 18 13.90 6.52 8.56
C GLY A 18 13.68 8.03 8.78
N GLU A 19 12.44 8.52 8.77
CA GLU A 19 12.11 9.93 8.97
C GLU A 19 10.89 10.12 9.88
N PRO A 20 10.84 11.18 10.72
CA PRO A 20 9.72 11.40 11.61
C PRO A 20 8.41 11.59 10.84
N LEU A 21 7.38 10.81 11.20
CA LEU A 21 6.06 10.87 10.56
C LEU A 21 5.47 12.29 10.58
N PHE A 22 5.63 12.99 11.72
CA PHE A 22 5.19 14.36 11.95
C PHE A 22 6.34 15.21 12.52
N SER A 23 7.20 15.75 11.66
CA SER A 23 8.39 16.51 12.07
C SER A 23 8.10 18.01 12.30
N GLY A 24 7.17 18.35 13.20
CA GLY A 24 6.79 19.75 13.46
C GLY A 24 7.86 20.55 14.19
N THR A 25 8.06 21.83 13.83
CA THR A 25 9.03 22.72 14.50
C THR A 25 8.44 23.52 15.66
N ASN A 26 7.11 23.57 15.76
CA ASN A 26 6.35 24.16 16.86
C ASN A 26 4.96 23.51 16.95
N GLU A 27 4.17 23.83 17.98
CA GLU A 27 2.85 23.21 18.18
C GLU A 27 1.89 23.39 16.98
N PHE A 28 1.97 24.53 16.27
CA PHE A 28 1.11 24.80 15.12
C PHE A 28 1.53 23.97 13.90
N ASP A 29 2.81 23.99 13.56
CA ASP A 29 3.37 23.16 12.47
C ASP A 29 3.14 21.67 12.74
N GLN A 30 3.30 21.23 14.00
CA GLN A 30 2.99 19.86 14.43
C GLN A 30 1.52 19.49 14.16
N MET A 31 0.57 20.33 14.57
CA MET A 31 -0.86 20.08 14.34
C MET A 31 -1.19 20.04 12.85
N MET A 32 -0.68 20.99 12.06
CA MET A 32 -0.93 21.02 10.62
C MET A 32 -0.38 19.76 9.93
N LYS A 33 0.83 19.30 10.27
CA LYS A 33 1.41 18.06 9.73
C LYS A 33 0.61 16.81 10.09
N ILE A 34 0.03 16.75 11.29
CA ILE A 34 -0.90 15.67 11.67
C ILE A 34 -2.13 15.72 10.76
N VAL A 35 -2.72 16.90 10.56
CA VAL A 35 -3.92 17.11 9.73
C VAL A 35 -3.68 16.76 8.26
N GLU A 36 -2.48 17.03 7.70
CA GLU A 36 -2.13 16.64 6.34
C GLU A 36 -2.28 15.13 6.10
N VAL A 37 -1.99 14.31 7.12
CA VAL A 37 -2.00 12.83 7.03
C VAL A 37 -3.35 12.25 7.45
N LEU A 38 -3.87 12.67 8.60
CA LEU A 38 -5.05 12.07 9.23
C LEU A 38 -6.36 12.77 8.88
N GLY A 39 -6.31 13.96 8.27
CA GLY A 39 -7.49 14.77 8.00
C GLY A 39 -7.87 15.66 9.18
N MET A 40 -9.10 16.19 9.14
CA MET A 40 -9.62 17.00 10.24
C MET A 40 -9.93 16.14 11.46
N PRO A 41 -9.58 16.58 12.69
CA PRO A 41 -10.08 15.93 13.89
C PRO A 41 -11.62 15.97 13.92
N PRO A 42 -12.28 14.96 14.51
CA PRO A 42 -13.74 14.95 14.65
C PRO A 42 -14.28 16.19 15.37
N THR A 43 -15.45 16.67 14.96
CA THR A 43 -16.06 17.90 15.50
C THR A 43 -16.19 17.87 17.03
N HIS A 44 -16.59 16.74 17.63
CA HIS A 44 -16.74 16.65 19.09
C HIS A 44 -15.42 16.83 19.84
N ILE A 45 -14.29 16.41 19.24
CA ILE A 45 -12.95 16.62 19.80
C ILE A 45 -12.56 18.10 19.68
N LEU A 46 -12.84 18.73 18.53
CA LEU A 46 -12.56 20.16 18.31
C LEU A 46 -13.37 21.04 19.26
N GLU A 47 -14.64 20.74 19.48
CA GLU A 47 -15.52 21.53 20.36
C GLU A 47 -15.13 21.44 21.84
N GLN A 48 -14.54 20.32 22.28
CA GLN A 48 -14.08 20.14 23.66
C GLN A 48 -12.64 20.64 23.89
N GLY A 49 -11.88 20.88 22.83
CA GLY A 49 -10.47 21.25 22.92
C GLY A 49 -10.24 22.68 23.41
N THR A 50 -9.54 22.84 24.52
CA THR A 50 -9.20 24.16 25.11
C THR A 50 -8.30 25.02 24.21
N LYS A 51 -7.45 24.38 23.40
CA LYS A 51 -6.54 25.04 22.45
C LYS A 51 -7.04 25.03 21.00
N THR A 52 -8.25 24.52 20.70
CA THR A 52 -8.75 24.35 19.32
C THR A 52 -8.63 25.63 18.49
N LYS A 53 -9.04 26.76 19.08
CA LYS A 53 -9.01 28.07 18.41
C LYS A 53 -7.59 28.55 18.08
N ARG A 54 -6.52 27.92 18.56
CA ARG A 54 -5.14 28.25 18.12
C ARG A 54 -4.78 27.65 16.76
N PHE A 55 -5.48 26.58 16.36
CA PHE A 55 -5.14 25.79 15.17
C PHE A 55 -6.25 25.76 14.13
N PHE A 56 -7.50 25.97 14.54
CA PHE A 56 -8.68 25.85 13.67
C PHE A 56 -9.58 27.08 13.75
N ASP A 57 -10.27 27.34 12.65
CA ASP A 57 -11.36 28.31 12.52
C ASP A 57 -12.70 27.57 12.36
N ARG A 58 -13.75 28.11 12.98
CA ARG A 58 -15.13 27.67 12.77
C ARG A 58 -15.78 28.58 11.73
N LEU A 59 -16.27 28.00 10.65
CA LEU A 59 -16.95 28.70 9.58
C LEU A 59 -18.43 28.97 9.94
N PRO A 60 -19.12 29.89 9.23
CA PRO A 60 -20.53 30.21 9.50
C PRO A 60 -21.49 29.02 9.36
N ASP A 61 -21.13 28.03 8.55
CA ASP A 61 -21.87 26.78 8.36
C ASP A 61 -21.60 25.73 9.47
N ASN A 62 -20.94 26.14 10.56
CA ASN A 62 -20.51 25.31 11.69
C ASN A 62 -19.45 24.25 11.36
N THR A 63 -18.84 24.27 10.17
CA THR A 63 -17.71 23.40 9.85
C THR A 63 -16.40 23.97 10.40
N TRP A 64 -15.42 23.09 10.62
CA TRP A 64 -14.09 23.47 11.07
C TRP A 64 -13.08 23.38 9.92
N THR A 65 -12.19 24.36 9.84
CA THR A 65 -11.08 24.39 8.88
C THR A 65 -9.75 24.65 9.60
N PRO A 66 -8.61 24.12 9.12
CA PRO A 66 -7.31 24.51 9.63
C PRO A 66 -7.09 26.01 9.41
N ARG A 67 -6.49 26.68 10.40
CA ARG A 67 -6.01 28.05 10.25
C ARG A 67 -4.91 28.09 9.20
N LYS A 68 -4.88 29.16 8.43
CA LYS A 68 -3.80 29.40 7.45
C LYS A 68 -2.57 29.98 8.15
N SER A 69 -1.39 29.47 7.82
CA SER A 69 -0.12 30.13 8.17
C SER A 69 0.26 31.14 7.09
N LYS A 70 0.90 32.24 7.51
CA LYS A 70 1.49 33.22 6.58
C LYS A 70 2.86 32.76 6.05
N GLU A 71 3.56 31.94 6.82
CA GLU A 71 4.95 31.54 6.55
C GLU A 71 5.04 30.30 5.66
N ARG A 72 4.06 29.40 5.77
CA ARG A 72 4.10 28.08 5.13
C ARG A 72 2.74 27.68 4.59
N ARG A 73 2.75 27.02 3.43
CA ARG A 73 1.58 26.29 2.92
C ARG A 73 1.66 24.82 3.32
N TYR A 74 0.54 24.31 3.81
CA TYR A 74 0.32 22.89 4.12
C TYR A 74 -0.57 22.27 3.04
N ARG A 75 -0.47 20.95 2.91
CA ARG A 75 -1.34 20.14 2.07
C ARG A 75 -2.77 20.17 2.62
N THR A 76 -3.73 19.92 1.73
CA THR A 76 -5.14 19.76 2.12
C THR A 76 -5.27 18.63 3.15
N PRO A 77 -6.14 18.76 4.17
CA PRO A 77 -6.34 17.74 5.18
C PRO A 77 -6.51 16.33 4.61
N GLY A 78 -5.74 15.38 5.13
CA GLY A 78 -5.83 13.95 4.78
C GLY A 78 -5.37 13.59 3.37
N THR A 79 -4.68 14.49 2.65
CA THR A 79 -4.18 14.22 1.31
C THR A 79 -2.77 13.59 1.29
N ARG A 80 -1.99 13.70 2.37
CA ARG A 80 -0.71 12.98 2.53
C ARG A 80 -1.00 11.60 3.11
N LYS A 81 -1.48 10.66 2.29
CA LYS A 81 -1.96 9.36 2.78
C LYS A 81 -0.84 8.56 3.44
N LEU A 82 -1.14 7.95 4.58
CA LEU A 82 -0.22 7.01 5.23
C LEU A 82 0.15 5.83 4.31
N HIS A 83 -0.78 5.43 3.44
CA HIS A 83 -0.57 4.43 2.39
C HIS A 83 0.62 4.78 1.48
N ASP A 84 0.72 6.04 1.07
CA ASP A 84 1.79 6.52 0.20
C ASP A 84 3.10 6.68 0.97
N ILE A 85 3.03 7.17 2.23
CA ILE A 85 4.20 7.31 3.12
C ILE A 85 4.88 5.95 3.35
N LEU A 86 4.09 4.91 3.59
CA LEU A 86 4.59 3.55 3.79
C LEU A 86 5.02 2.87 2.48
N GLY A 87 4.64 3.42 1.33
CA GLY A 87 4.93 2.85 0.02
C GLY A 87 4.28 1.48 -0.18
N VAL A 88 3.03 1.32 0.28
CA VAL A 88 2.33 0.02 0.33
C VAL A 88 2.36 -0.70 -1.03
N ASP A 89 2.13 0.02 -2.13
CA ASP A 89 2.06 -0.57 -3.48
C ASP A 89 3.37 -0.47 -4.27
N VAL A 90 4.41 0.16 -3.71
CA VAL A 90 5.67 0.46 -4.42
C VAL A 90 6.88 -0.25 -3.81
N GLY A 91 6.65 -1.21 -2.92
CA GLY A 91 7.73 -1.93 -2.23
C GLY A 91 8.39 -1.10 -1.14
N GLY A 92 7.58 -0.44 -0.31
CA GLY A 92 8.05 0.25 0.88
C GLY A 92 8.55 1.68 0.68
N PRO A 93 9.07 2.30 1.74
CA PRO A 93 9.53 3.69 1.72
C PRO A 93 10.61 3.91 0.65
N GLY A 94 10.32 4.77 -0.32
CA GLY A 94 11.20 5.05 -1.46
C GLY A 94 11.43 3.85 -2.40
N GLY A 95 10.57 2.82 -2.35
CA GLY A 95 10.70 1.58 -3.13
C GLY A 95 11.88 0.70 -2.74
N ARG A 96 12.49 0.94 -1.57
CA ARG A 96 13.73 0.28 -1.17
C ARG A 96 13.57 -1.18 -0.73
N ARG A 97 12.33 -1.68 -0.59
CA ARG A 97 12.00 -3.03 -0.11
C ARG A 97 11.44 -3.93 -1.21
N VAL A 98 11.50 -3.51 -2.47
CA VAL A 98 11.04 -4.32 -3.61
C VAL A 98 11.81 -5.64 -3.65
N GLY A 99 11.08 -6.76 -3.68
CA GLY A 99 11.66 -8.10 -3.74
C GLY A 99 12.22 -8.62 -2.42
N GLU A 100 12.23 -7.82 -1.34
CA GLU A 100 12.62 -8.31 -0.02
C GLU A 100 11.52 -9.22 0.57
N PRO A 101 11.90 -10.33 1.24
CA PRO A 101 10.93 -11.14 1.96
C PRO A 101 10.25 -10.31 3.06
N ASN A 102 9.02 -10.70 3.43
CA ASN A 102 8.22 -10.05 4.49
C ASN A 102 7.86 -8.57 4.25
N HIS A 103 7.99 -8.07 3.02
CA HIS A 103 7.59 -6.73 2.61
C HIS A 103 6.52 -6.77 1.51
N SER A 104 5.60 -7.72 1.60
CA SER A 104 4.49 -7.81 0.67
C SER A 104 3.48 -6.67 0.89
N VAL A 105 2.69 -6.35 -0.14
CA VAL A 105 1.57 -5.41 -0.03
C VAL A 105 0.65 -5.78 1.14
N SER A 106 0.39 -7.08 1.37
CA SER A 106 -0.45 -7.55 2.47
C SER A 106 0.14 -7.22 3.85
N ASP A 107 1.45 -7.36 4.02
CA ASP A 107 2.12 -7.05 5.29
C ASP A 107 2.06 -5.54 5.57
N TYR A 108 2.25 -4.72 4.53
CA TYR A 108 2.08 -3.28 4.60
C TYR A 108 0.66 -2.83 4.93
N ILE A 109 -0.37 -3.49 4.36
CA ILE A 109 -1.77 -3.19 4.70
C ILE A 109 -2.04 -3.47 6.19
N LYS A 110 -1.59 -4.61 6.72
CA LYS A 110 -1.74 -4.95 8.14
C LYS A 110 -1.01 -3.95 9.04
N PHE A 111 0.19 -3.54 8.65
CA PHE A 111 0.97 -2.54 9.38
C PHE A 111 0.26 -1.18 9.37
N LYS A 112 -0.17 -0.72 8.20
CA LYS A 112 -0.93 0.53 8.02
C LYS A 112 -2.17 0.56 8.91
N GLU A 113 -2.98 -0.50 8.90
CA GLU A 113 -4.20 -0.59 9.71
C GLU A 113 -3.91 -0.51 11.20
N LEU A 114 -2.88 -1.21 11.69
CA LEU A 114 -2.46 -1.13 13.08
C LEU A 114 -2.05 0.30 13.44
N VAL A 115 -1.21 0.95 12.63
CA VAL A 115 -0.78 2.34 12.86
C VAL A 115 -1.95 3.30 12.83
N GLN A 116 -2.91 3.15 11.90
CA GLN A 116 -4.11 4.00 11.86
C GLN A 116 -4.93 3.89 13.15
N GLN A 117 -5.06 2.69 13.71
CA GLN A 117 -5.76 2.49 14.98
C GLN A 117 -4.99 3.06 16.18
N MET A 118 -3.66 3.11 16.12
CA MET A 118 -2.82 3.81 17.12
C MET A 118 -2.93 5.34 17.01
N LEU A 119 -3.13 5.85 15.79
CA LEU A 119 -3.25 7.29 15.48
C LEU A 119 -4.70 7.78 15.43
N GLU A 120 -5.64 7.06 16.04
CA GLU A 120 -7.03 7.50 16.17
C GLU A 120 -7.10 8.80 17.01
N TYR A 121 -7.82 9.80 16.51
CA TYR A 121 -7.92 11.10 17.20
C TYR A 121 -8.61 10.98 18.55
N ASP A 122 -9.72 10.24 18.61
CA ASP A 122 -10.45 10.05 19.86
C ASP A 122 -9.70 9.03 20.75
N PRO A 123 -9.16 9.46 21.91
CA PRO A 123 -8.40 8.58 22.79
C PRO A 123 -9.23 7.41 23.34
N LYS A 124 -10.57 7.51 23.33
CA LYS A 124 -11.47 6.42 23.74
C LYS A 124 -11.64 5.36 22.66
N ARG A 125 -11.42 5.70 21.39
CA ARG A 125 -11.51 4.80 20.23
C ARG A 125 -10.15 4.25 19.80
N ARG A 126 -9.07 4.88 20.25
CA ARG A 126 -7.70 4.45 20.00
C ARG A 126 -7.44 3.05 20.55
N ILE A 127 -6.75 2.22 19.76
CA ILE A 127 -6.46 0.84 20.13
C ILE A 127 -5.68 0.76 21.44
N LEU A 128 -6.11 -0.15 22.31
CA LEU A 128 -5.44 -0.45 23.58
C LEU A 128 -4.26 -1.41 23.36
N PRO A 129 -3.22 -1.39 24.21
CA PRO A 129 -2.06 -2.28 24.08
C PRO A 129 -2.43 -3.76 23.93
N PHE A 130 -3.37 -4.25 24.75
CA PHE A 130 -3.83 -5.64 24.68
C PHE A 130 -4.46 -5.98 23.32
N ASN A 131 -5.29 -5.09 22.78
CA ASN A 131 -5.92 -5.29 21.47
C ASN A 131 -4.89 -5.18 20.34
N ALA A 132 -3.88 -4.32 20.47
CA ALA A 132 -2.82 -4.17 19.50
C ALA A 132 -2.00 -5.46 19.32
N LEU A 133 -1.73 -6.18 20.41
CA LEU A 133 -1.04 -7.48 20.36
C LEU A 133 -1.84 -8.56 19.59
N GLN A 134 -3.15 -8.41 19.48
CA GLN A 134 -4.02 -9.34 18.75
C GLN A 134 -4.19 -8.95 17.26
N ALA A 135 -3.62 -7.83 16.84
CA ALA A 135 -3.76 -7.34 15.47
C ALA A 135 -3.20 -8.34 14.45
N SER A 136 -3.81 -8.38 13.26
CA SER A 136 -3.40 -9.27 12.16
C SER A 136 -1.93 -9.12 11.76
N PHE A 137 -1.33 -7.97 12.04
CA PHE A 137 0.10 -7.72 11.85
C PHE A 137 0.98 -8.73 12.61
N PHE A 138 0.61 -9.13 13.83
CA PHE A 138 1.39 -10.06 14.68
C PHE A 138 1.01 -11.54 14.50
N LYS A 139 -0.02 -11.87 13.71
CA LYS A 139 -0.48 -13.27 13.56
C LYS A 139 0.54 -14.13 12.78
N ARG A 140 1.20 -13.59 11.75
CA ARG A 140 2.22 -14.33 10.97
C ARG A 140 3.47 -14.66 11.79
N THR A 141 3.88 -13.79 12.71
CA THR A 141 5.03 -14.05 13.61
C THR A 141 4.79 -15.22 14.58
N TYR A 142 3.54 -15.53 14.92
CA TYR A 142 3.20 -16.63 15.81
C TYR A 142 3.24 -18.01 15.11
N GLU A 143 2.82 -18.08 13.86
CA GLU A 143 2.80 -19.34 13.10
C GLU A 143 4.20 -19.82 12.71
N GLU A 144 5.11 -18.89 12.38
CA GLU A 144 6.51 -19.22 12.04
C GLU A 144 7.33 -19.66 13.25
N SER A 145 7.09 -19.06 14.44
CA SER A 145 7.72 -19.48 15.69
C SER A 145 7.16 -20.79 16.26
N ALA A 146 5.89 -21.10 16.01
CA ALA A 146 5.29 -22.39 16.36
C ALA A 146 5.76 -23.54 15.45
N SER A 147 6.14 -23.24 14.20
CA SER A 147 6.57 -24.24 13.22
C SER A 147 8.02 -24.72 13.38
N LEU A 148 8.85 -24.01 14.17
CA LEU A 148 10.25 -24.38 14.43
C LEU A 148 10.44 -25.40 15.58
N ASN A 149 9.35 -25.86 16.22
CA ASN A 149 9.40 -26.75 17.39
C ASN A 149 8.94 -28.20 17.11
N HIS A 150 8.92 -28.67 15.86
CA HIS A 150 8.66 -30.07 15.56
C HIS A 150 9.81 -30.74 14.78
N PRO A 151 10.63 -31.60 15.42
CA PRO A 151 11.39 -32.59 14.68
C PRO A 151 10.46 -33.79 14.43
N SER A 152 9.88 -33.88 13.24
CA SER A 152 9.32 -35.14 12.74
C SER A 152 10.19 -35.68 11.62
N SER A 153 10.99 -36.66 12.02
CA SER A 153 11.71 -37.61 11.18
C SER A 153 10.77 -38.39 10.23
N SER A 154 11.08 -38.29 8.93
CA SER A 154 11.03 -39.31 7.86
C SER A 154 10.14 -40.56 7.96
N SER A 155 9.37 -40.85 6.90
CA SER A 155 9.35 -42.13 6.16
C SER A 155 8.60 -41.93 4.82
N SER A 156 9.24 -41.90 3.65
CA SER A 156 9.72 -43.00 2.79
C SER A 156 8.76 -43.37 1.63
N THR A 157 9.30 -43.16 0.42
CA THR A 157 8.91 -43.56 -0.95
C THR A 157 8.37 -44.99 -1.10
N THR A 158 7.44 -45.20 -2.06
CA THR A 158 7.35 -46.27 -3.10
C THR A 158 5.92 -46.19 -3.69
N GLY A 159 5.68 -45.80 -4.95
CA GLY A 159 6.02 -46.50 -6.18
C GLY A 159 4.76 -47.23 -6.70
N ASN A 160 4.09 -46.70 -7.74
CA ASN A 160 3.13 -47.44 -8.55
C ASN A 160 3.11 -46.91 -9.99
N ILE A 161 3.94 -47.51 -10.83
CA ILE A 161 3.80 -47.59 -12.29
C ILE A 161 3.80 -49.09 -12.62
N LEU A 162 2.71 -49.63 -13.18
CA LEU A 162 2.67 -50.82 -14.06
C LEU A 162 1.26 -50.88 -14.70
N LEU A 163 1.12 -50.50 -15.97
CA LEU A 163 1.04 -51.33 -17.20
C LEU A 163 -0.23 -52.20 -17.36
N THR A 164 -0.96 -51.86 -18.43
CA THR A 164 -1.59 -52.72 -19.44
C THR A 164 -2.58 -53.81 -19.03
N ASN A 165 -3.82 -53.71 -19.55
CA ASN A 165 -4.40 -54.84 -20.25
C ASN A 165 -5.26 -54.38 -21.45
N THR A 166 -4.83 -54.80 -22.63
CA THR A 166 -5.50 -54.76 -23.92
C THR A 166 -6.68 -55.73 -23.98
N ASN A 167 -7.79 -55.36 -24.61
CA ASN A 167 -8.59 -56.28 -25.42
C ASN A 167 -9.51 -55.52 -26.40
N ASN A 168 -9.04 -55.46 -27.65
CA ASN A 168 -9.71 -55.47 -28.95
C ASN A 168 -11.10 -54.83 -29.15
N ASN A 169 -11.09 -53.72 -29.89
CA ASN A 169 -12.18 -53.28 -30.75
C ASN A 169 -12.23 -54.12 -32.03
N GLY A 170 -13.43 -54.58 -32.39
CA GLY A 170 -13.78 -55.01 -33.74
C GLY A 170 -14.20 -53.81 -34.60
N THR A 171 -13.51 -53.64 -35.72
CA THR A 171 -13.99 -53.17 -37.04
C THR A 171 -14.96 -52.00 -37.13
N ASN A 172 -14.53 -50.88 -37.74
CA ASN A 172 -14.95 -50.47 -39.10
C ASN A 172 -14.51 -49.02 -39.42
N ASN A 173 -13.89 -48.84 -40.59
CA ASN A 173 -14.00 -47.70 -41.55
C ASN A 173 -13.70 -46.27 -41.02
N VAL A 174 -12.98 -45.35 -41.68
CA VAL A 174 -12.68 -45.10 -43.10
C VAL A 174 -11.60 -43.99 -43.18
N ASN A 175 -10.79 -44.01 -44.24
CA ASN A 175 -10.19 -42.88 -45.01
C ASN A 175 -9.43 -41.77 -44.22
N SER A 176 -8.10 -41.76 -44.25
CA SER A 176 -7.25 -41.14 -45.29
C SER A 176 -7.48 -39.64 -45.51
N LEU A 177 -6.54 -38.79 -45.09
CA LEU A 177 -5.63 -38.06 -45.99
C LEU A 177 -4.70 -37.13 -45.19
N LEU A 178 -3.41 -37.46 -45.29
CA LEU A 178 -2.30 -36.54 -45.13
C LEU A 178 -2.38 -35.47 -46.22
N GLN A 179 -1.80 -34.29 -45.97
CA GLN A 179 -0.49 -33.93 -46.52
C GLN A 179 -0.40 -32.42 -46.86
N GLN A 180 0.58 -31.74 -46.23
CA GLN A 180 1.57 -30.80 -46.82
C GLN A 180 1.08 -29.54 -47.58
N ASN A 181 1.84 -28.47 -47.79
CA ASN A 181 3.25 -28.05 -47.63
C ASN A 181 3.23 -26.50 -47.66
N ASN A 182 3.96 -25.79 -46.79
CA ASN A 182 5.29 -25.20 -47.05
C ASN A 182 5.45 -24.27 -48.29
N SER A 183 5.52 -22.96 -47.99
CA SER A 183 6.70 -22.08 -48.18
C SER A 183 6.93 -21.23 -49.45
N LEU A 184 7.48 -20.02 -49.19
CA LEU A 184 8.31 -19.08 -50.01
C LEU A 184 7.54 -18.04 -50.87
N ASN A 185 7.91 -16.75 -51.01
CA ASN A 185 9.14 -16.01 -50.69
C ASN A 185 8.92 -14.46 -50.73
N ALA A 186 9.70 -13.73 -49.90
CA ALA A 186 10.37 -12.42 -50.05
C ALA A 186 9.81 -11.23 -50.90
N ASN A 187 9.76 -10.00 -50.33
CA ASN A 187 10.82 -8.95 -50.36
C ASN A 187 10.33 -7.45 -50.41
N ILE A 188 10.81 -6.65 -49.42
CA ILE A 188 11.40 -5.26 -49.47
C ILE A 188 10.57 -3.99 -49.86
N ASN A 189 10.23 -3.17 -48.84
CA ASN A 189 10.62 -1.75 -48.49
C ASN A 189 10.87 -0.65 -49.58
N PRO A 190 11.00 0.67 -49.23
CA PRO A 190 10.13 1.68 -48.58
C PRO A 190 10.06 3.01 -49.42
N THR A 191 9.37 4.09 -49.01
CA THR A 191 9.78 5.53 -49.20
C THR A 191 8.77 6.57 -48.66
N ALA A 192 9.32 7.74 -48.31
CA ALA A 192 8.74 8.90 -47.63
C ALA A 192 7.88 9.82 -48.52
N ASN A 193 7.11 10.74 -47.90
CA ASN A 193 6.96 12.10 -48.46
C ASN A 193 6.64 13.18 -47.41
N LEU A 194 7.36 14.29 -47.51
CA LEU A 194 7.12 15.61 -46.91
C LEU A 194 6.21 16.42 -47.85
N ASN A 195 5.36 17.34 -47.35
CA ASN A 195 5.57 18.79 -47.56
C ASN A 195 4.54 19.68 -46.83
N SER A 196 4.98 20.92 -46.58
CA SER A 196 4.43 22.05 -45.83
C SER A 196 3.47 22.98 -46.62
N ASN A 197 2.77 23.86 -45.88
CA ASN A 197 2.53 25.32 -46.08
C ASN A 197 1.22 25.72 -45.36
N GLY A 198 1.04 26.80 -44.60
CA GLY A 198 1.81 27.98 -44.20
C GLY A 198 0.83 28.97 -43.52
N SER A 199 1.30 29.85 -42.63
CA SER A 199 0.56 31.07 -42.21
C SER A 199 1.53 32.11 -41.60
N PRO A 200 1.25 33.42 -41.73
CA PRO A 200 2.29 34.45 -41.65
C PRO A 200 2.38 35.21 -40.31
N ASN A 201 3.62 35.57 -39.99
CA ASN A 201 4.15 36.82 -39.42
C ASN A 201 3.28 37.71 -38.50
N LEU A 202 3.77 37.94 -37.27
CA LEU A 202 3.61 39.20 -36.52
C LEU A 202 4.85 39.40 -35.63
N ASP A 203 5.50 40.55 -35.79
CA ASP A 203 6.23 41.32 -34.77
C ASP A 203 6.45 42.74 -35.34
N PRO A 204 6.70 43.78 -34.53
CA PRO A 204 6.78 43.82 -33.06
C PRO A 204 5.65 44.63 -32.39
#